data_AF-A0A7S1X135-F1
#
_entry.id   AF-A0A7S1X135-F1
#
_cell.length_a   1.000
_cell.length_b   1.000
_cell.length_c   1.000
_cell.angle_alpha   90.00
_cell.angle_beta   90.00
_cell.angle_gamma   90.00
#
_symmetry.space_group_name_H-M   'P 1'
#
loop_
_entity.id
_entity.type
_entity.pdbx_description
1 polymer ?
#
loop_
_entity_poly.entity_id
_entity_poly.type
_entity_poly.pdbx_seq_one_letter_code
_entity_poly.pdbx_strand_id
1 'polypeptide(L)'
;QLFPEGRLVHDFTFDKGRSKWVPWMDTVEAVPLEPEAEYASIVVPTLDTVRYTFLLDALVRQGRQTLLVGPTGTGKTVYIKRHLQTGLPAEYTSMFFNFSAQTSANMTQDVIDGRLDKRKKGVFGPPPGKKLVMFVDDLNMPQV
;
A
#
# COMPACT_ATOMS: atom_id res chain seq x y z
N GLN A 1 -30.17 7.11 -15.59
CA GLN A 1 -29.45 5.91 -15.13
C GLN A 1 -28.09 6.37 -14.61
N LEU A 2 -27.72 6.05 -13.36
CA LEU A 2 -26.46 6.52 -12.75
C LEU A 2 -25.22 5.80 -13.30
N PHE A 3 -25.38 4.57 -13.77
CA PHE A 3 -24.33 3.74 -14.36
C PHE A 3 -24.75 3.26 -15.76
N PRO A 4 -23.82 3.12 -16.73
CA PRO A 4 -24.11 2.53 -18.04
C PRO A 4 -24.63 1.09 -17.93
N GLU A 5 -25.47 0.68 -18.88
CA GLU A 5 -26.02 -0.67 -18.93
C GLU A 5 -24.91 -1.72 -19.12
N GLY A 6 -24.99 -2.85 -18.40
CA GLY A 6 -23.98 -3.90 -18.44
C GLY A 6 -22.71 -3.66 -17.61
N ARG A 7 -22.63 -2.56 -16.84
CA ARG A 7 -21.49 -2.26 -15.96
C ARG A 7 -21.85 -2.40 -14.48
N LEU A 8 -20.86 -2.72 -13.65
CA LEU A 8 -21.04 -2.88 -12.20
C LEU A 8 -20.73 -1.58 -11.46
N VAL A 9 -21.31 -1.40 -10.28
CA VAL A 9 -20.99 -0.27 -9.38
C VAL A 9 -19.48 -0.22 -9.05
N HIS A 10 -18.82 -1.37 -9.04
CA HIS A 10 -17.39 -1.49 -8.76
C HIS A 10 -16.47 -0.99 -9.88
N ASP A 11 -17.01 -0.63 -11.04
CA ASP A 11 -16.25 -0.10 -12.16
C ASP A 11 -16.05 1.42 -12.09
N PHE A 12 -16.73 2.08 -11.15
CA PHE A 12 -16.78 3.53 -11.03
C PHE A 12 -16.37 4.01 -9.63
N THR A 13 -15.91 5.25 -9.59
CA THR A 13 -15.67 6.03 -8.36
C THR A 13 -16.37 7.38 -8.47
N PHE A 14 -16.69 7.98 -7.34
CA PHE A 14 -17.32 9.29 -7.31
C PHE A 14 -16.25 10.38 -7.26
N ASP A 15 -16.13 11.15 -8.34
CA ASP A 15 -15.28 12.33 -8.40
C ASP A 15 -16.03 13.51 -7.76
N LYS A 16 -15.59 13.91 -6.56
CA LYS A 16 -16.18 15.02 -5.80
C LYS A 16 -15.99 16.37 -6.49
N GLY A 17 -14.88 16.58 -7.21
CA GLY A 17 -14.60 17.85 -7.88
C GLY A 17 -15.51 18.06 -9.09
N ARG A 18 -15.82 16.98 -9.81
CA ARG A 18 -16.73 16.99 -10.96
C ARG A 18 -18.18 16.65 -10.60
N SER A 19 -18.44 16.26 -9.35
CA SER A 19 -19.74 15.79 -8.85
C SER A 19 -20.38 14.72 -9.74
N LYS A 20 -19.57 13.77 -10.22
CA LYS A 20 -20.03 12.71 -11.14
C LYS A 20 -19.33 11.38 -10.87
N TRP A 21 -20.01 10.29 -11.22
CA TRP A 21 -19.39 8.96 -11.27
C TRP A 21 -18.51 8.85 -12.51
N VAL A 22 -17.27 8.44 -12.32
CA VAL A 22 -16.28 8.24 -13.39
C VAL A 22 -15.71 6.83 -13.32
N PRO A 23 -15.35 6.20 -14.45
CA PRO A 23 -14.60 4.96 -14.45
C PRO A 23 -13.31 5.09 -13.64
N TRP A 24 -12.94 4.04 -12.89
CA TRP A 24 -11.68 4.04 -12.13
C TRP A 24 -10.44 4.27 -13.01
N MET A 25 -10.45 3.74 -14.24
CA MET A 25 -9.30 3.90 -15.14
C MET A 25 -9.10 5.36 -15.57
N ASP A 26 -10.15 6.19 -15.54
CA ASP A 26 -10.07 7.62 -15.87
C ASP A 26 -9.39 8.44 -14.76
N THR A 27 -9.19 7.85 -13.57
CA THR A 27 -8.49 8.52 -12.46
C THR A 27 -6.98 8.30 -12.47
N VAL A 28 -6.47 7.52 -13.43
CA VAL A 28 -5.05 7.18 -13.52
C VAL A 28 -4.45 7.92 -14.69
N GLU A 29 -3.34 8.61 -14.45
CA GLU A 29 -2.56 9.19 -15.54
C GLU A 29 -1.79 8.09 -16.27
N ALA A 30 -1.86 8.10 -17.60
CA ALA A 30 -1.05 7.24 -18.43
C ALA A 30 0.42 7.71 -18.34
N VAL A 31 1.21 7.03 -17.52
CA VAL A 31 2.66 7.27 -17.46
C VAL A 31 3.32 6.49 -18.59
N PRO A 32 4.01 7.14 -19.54
CA PRO A 32 4.75 6.44 -20.58
C PRO A 32 5.82 5.55 -19.95
N LEU A 33 6.01 4.37 -20.52
CA LEU A 33 7.09 3.47 -20.10
C LEU A 33 8.40 4.00 -20.68
N GLU A 34 9.36 4.28 -19.81
CA GLU A 34 10.73 4.61 -20.24
C GLU A 34 11.33 3.39 -20.97
N PRO A 35 11.90 3.54 -22.17
CA PRO A 35 12.47 2.41 -22.92
C PRO A 35 13.54 1.64 -22.14
N GLU A 36 14.26 2.31 -21.24
CA GLU A 36 15.32 1.77 -20.40
C GLU A 36 14.82 1.25 -19.03
N ALA A 37 13.51 1.28 -18.76
CA ALA A 37 12.96 0.77 -17.51
C ALA A 37 13.23 -0.73 -17.37
N GLU A 38 13.75 -1.15 -16.21
CA GLU A 38 13.88 -2.57 -15.90
C GLU A 38 12.51 -3.22 -15.86
N TYR A 39 12.34 -4.36 -16.55
CA TYR A 39 11.06 -5.08 -16.60
C TYR A 39 10.45 -5.34 -15.21
N ALA A 40 11.29 -5.64 -14.22
CA ALA A 40 10.85 -5.88 -12.84
C ALA A 40 10.26 -4.64 -12.14
N SER A 41 10.56 -3.44 -12.64
CA SER A 41 10.07 -2.17 -12.11
C SER A 41 8.76 -1.69 -12.78
N ILE A 42 8.38 -2.30 -13.90
CA ILE A 42 7.19 -1.90 -14.66
C ILE A 42 5.93 -2.39 -13.95
N VAL A 43 5.08 -1.46 -13.55
CA VAL A 43 3.79 -1.74 -12.92
C VAL A 43 2.69 -1.08 -13.72
N VAL A 44 1.96 -1.88 -14.48
CA VAL A 44 0.82 -1.44 -15.29
C VAL A 44 -0.41 -1.37 -14.39
N PRO A 45 -1.06 -0.20 -14.25
CA PRO A 45 -2.28 -0.07 -13.49
C PRO A 45 -3.41 -0.88 -14.14
N THR A 46 -4.00 -1.79 -13.37
CA THR A 46 -5.26 -2.46 -13.70
C THR A 46 -6.39 -1.91 -12.83
N LEU A 47 -7.64 -2.13 -13.26
CA LEU A 47 -8.83 -1.76 -12.48
C LEU A 47 -8.73 -2.23 -11.02
N ASP A 48 -8.26 -3.46 -10.78
CA ASP A 48 -8.05 -3.99 -9.44
C ASP A 48 -7.02 -3.20 -8.63
N THR A 49 -5.83 -3.00 -9.21
CA THR A 49 -4.74 -2.29 -8.51
C THR A 49 -5.13 -0.85 -8.16
N VAL A 50 -5.89 -0.18 -9.02
CA VAL A 50 -6.37 1.18 -8.78
C VAL A 50 -7.34 1.20 -7.59
N ARG A 51 -8.32 0.29 -7.58
CA ARG A 51 -9.31 0.19 -6.49
C ARG A 51 -8.66 -0.15 -5.16
N TYR A 52 -7.77 -1.13 -5.13
CA TYR A 52 -7.10 -1.54 -3.91
C TYR A 52 -6.14 -0.46 -3.39
N THR A 53 -5.46 0.25 -4.30
CA THR A 53 -4.58 1.37 -3.92
C THR A 53 -5.38 2.53 -3.33
N PHE A 54 -6.56 2.84 -3.88
CA PHE A 54 -7.46 3.83 -3.31
C PHE A 54 -7.91 3.46 -1.89
N LEU A 55 -8.33 2.21 -1.67
CA LEU A 55 -8.74 1.74 -0.34
C LEU A 55 -7.56 1.75 0.65
N LEU A 56 -6.38 1.31 0.20
CA LEU A 56 -5.16 1.34 0.99
C LEU A 56 -4.82 2.77 1.43
N ASP A 57 -4.79 3.73 0.48
CA ASP A 57 -4.50 5.15 0.77
C ASP A 57 -5.48 5.72 1.80
N ALA A 58 -6.78 5.51 1.58
CA ALA A 58 -7.82 6.00 2.47
C ALA A 58 -7.68 5.45 3.89
N LEU A 59 -7.42 4.15 4.03
CA LEU A 59 -7.27 3.50 5.34
C LEU A 59 -5.97 3.91 6.04
N VAL A 60 -4.85 3.96 5.32
CA VAL A 60 -3.55 4.37 5.86
C VAL A 60 -3.59 5.82 6.35
N ARG A 61 -4.18 6.74 5.58
CA ARG A 61 -4.30 8.15 5.98
C ARG A 61 -5.17 8.35 7.22
N GLN A 62 -6.14 7.46 7.44
CA GLN A 62 -6.99 7.44 8.64
C GLN A 62 -6.36 6.65 9.80
N GLY A 63 -5.12 6.16 9.65
CA GLY A 63 -4.44 5.37 10.68
C GLY A 63 -5.09 4.01 10.95
N ARG A 64 -5.82 3.46 9.99
CA ARG A 64 -6.51 2.16 10.12
C ARG A 64 -5.60 1.03 9.64
N GLN A 65 -5.35 0.07 10.53
CA GLN A 65 -4.66 -1.17 10.20
C GLN A 65 -5.50 -1.98 9.21
N THR A 66 -4.84 -2.52 8.17
CA THR A 66 -5.51 -3.17 7.04
C THR A 66 -4.77 -4.45 6.68
N LEU A 67 -5.52 -5.50 6.36
CA LEU A 67 -5.01 -6.75 5.82
C LEU A 67 -5.49 -6.90 4.38
N LEU A 68 -4.55 -7.08 3.44
CA LEU A 68 -4.87 -7.34 2.05
C LEU A 68 -4.58 -8.81 1.71
N VAL A 69 -5.64 -9.55 1.38
CA VAL A 69 -5.56 -10.98 1.04
C VAL A 69 -5.77 -11.21 -0.44
N GLY A 70 -5.17 -12.27 -0.98
CA GLY A 70 -5.36 -12.69 -2.36
C GLY A 70 -4.30 -13.71 -2.80
N PRO A 71 -4.49 -14.34 -3.97
CA PRO A 71 -3.57 -15.35 -4.50
C PRO A 71 -2.13 -14.85 -4.65
N THR A 72 -1.16 -15.75 -4.61
CA THR A 72 0.24 -15.41 -4.94
C THR A 72 0.36 -15.02 -6.40
N GLY A 73 1.36 -14.20 -6.74
CA GLY A 73 1.59 -13.76 -8.12
C GLY A 73 0.68 -12.63 -8.64
N THR A 74 -0.24 -12.08 -7.84
CA THR A 74 -1.14 -11.00 -8.26
C THR A 74 -0.59 -9.58 -8.05
N GLY A 75 0.72 -9.45 -7.79
CA GLY A 75 1.39 -8.14 -7.65
C GLY A 75 1.11 -7.38 -6.34
N LYS A 76 0.47 -7.99 -5.34
CA LYS A 76 0.11 -7.35 -4.04
C LYS A 76 1.25 -6.58 -3.41
N THR A 77 2.36 -7.26 -3.18
CA THR A 77 3.59 -6.69 -2.62
C THR A 77 4.07 -5.49 -3.42
N VAL A 78 4.02 -5.59 -4.76
CA VAL A 78 4.57 -4.57 -5.67
C VAL A 78 3.78 -3.27 -5.58
N TYR A 79 2.46 -3.30 -5.74
CA TYR A 79 1.67 -2.06 -5.71
C TYR A 79 1.56 -1.47 -4.30
N ILE A 80 1.53 -2.30 -3.24
CA ILE A 80 1.55 -1.78 -1.86
C ILE A 80 2.87 -1.07 -1.59
N LYS A 81 4.02 -1.71 -1.88
CA LYS A 81 5.34 -1.09 -1.68
C LYS A 81 5.46 0.22 -2.47
N ARG A 82 5.08 0.21 -3.75
CA ARG A 82 5.07 1.42 -4.60
C ARG A 82 4.25 2.54 -3.97
N HIS A 83 3.01 2.25 -3.56
CA HIS A 83 2.13 3.26 -2.97
C HIS A 83 2.67 3.80 -1.63
N LEU A 84 3.16 2.94 -0.74
CA LEU A 84 3.72 3.37 0.55
C LEU A 84 5.00 4.22 0.38
N GLN A 85 5.81 3.93 -0.64
CA GLN A 85 7.04 4.69 -0.92
C GLN A 85 6.81 6.05 -1.60
N THR A 86 5.83 6.13 -2.51
CA THR A 86 5.71 7.29 -3.43
C THR A 86 4.33 7.95 -3.42
N GLY A 87 3.30 7.28 -2.92
CA GLY A 87 1.91 7.73 -2.95
C GLY A 87 1.43 8.44 -1.69
N LEU A 88 2.19 8.36 -0.60
CA LEU A 88 1.84 9.00 0.68
C LEU A 88 2.49 10.38 0.84
N PRO A 89 1.88 11.30 1.62
CA PRO A 89 2.48 12.59 1.96
C PRO A 89 3.84 12.44 2.65
N ALA A 90 4.68 13.48 2.57
CA ALA A 90 6.04 13.47 3.11
C ALA A 90 6.11 13.25 4.64
N GLU A 91 5.03 13.44 5.38
CA GLU A 91 4.94 13.09 6.80
C GLU A 91 4.96 11.58 7.06
N TYR A 92 4.66 10.75 6.06
CA TYR A 92 4.71 9.29 6.20
C TYR A 92 6.10 8.76 5.87
N THR A 93 6.52 7.78 6.64
CA THR A 93 7.69 6.93 6.36
C THR A 93 7.23 5.48 6.36
N SER A 94 7.91 4.63 5.61
CA SER A 94 7.51 3.22 5.46
C SER A 94 8.61 2.27 5.84
N MET A 95 8.23 1.20 6.52
CA MET A 95 9.09 0.05 6.83
C MET A 95 8.50 -1.18 6.15
N PHE A 96 9.39 -1.97 5.53
CA PHE A 96 9.02 -3.20 4.85
C PHE A 96 9.81 -4.35 5.45
N PHE A 97 9.13 -5.41 5.85
CA PHE A 97 9.77 -6.67 6.19
C PHE A 97 8.87 -7.84 5.80
N ASN A 98 9.51 -8.96 5.48
CA ASN A 98 8.82 -10.17 5.05
C ASN A 98 8.98 -11.21 6.15
N PHE A 99 7.90 -11.92 6.47
CA PHE A 99 7.98 -13.07 7.34
C PHE A 99 8.40 -14.31 6.55
N SER A 100 9.15 -15.17 7.23
CA SER A 100 9.51 -16.51 6.76
C SER A 100 9.24 -17.53 7.87
N ALA A 101 9.39 -18.81 7.55
CA ALA A 101 9.26 -19.88 8.54
C ALA A 101 10.23 -19.76 9.73
N GLN A 102 11.31 -18.98 9.59
CA GLN A 102 12.33 -18.79 10.62
C GLN A 102 12.24 -17.43 11.33
N THR A 103 11.24 -16.60 11.00
CA THR A 103 11.09 -15.29 11.64
C THR A 103 10.53 -15.46 13.06
N SER A 104 11.36 -15.19 14.07
CA SER A 104 10.93 -15.20 15.48
C SER A 104 10.37 -13.85 15.94
N ALA A 105 9.68 -13.87 17.09
CA ALA A 105 9.20 -12.65 17.75
C ALA A 105 10.35 -11.68 18.08
N ASN A 106 11.48 -12.20 18.58
CA ASN A 106 12.64 -11.38 18.92
C ASN A 106 13.24 -10.70 17.68
N MET A 107 13.38 -11.44 16.57
CA MET A 107 13.86 -10.86 15.31
C MET A 107 12.93 -9.75 14.80
N THR A 108 11.61 -9.94 14.93
CA THR A 108 10.64 -8.91 14.55
C THR A 108 10.77 -7.66 15.42
N GLN A 109 10.91 -7.85 16.74
CA GLN A 109 11.11 -6.75 17.68
C GLN A 109 12.40 -5.98 17.38
N ASP A 110 13.50 -6.69 17.15
CA ASP A 110 14.82 -6.08 16.84
C ASP A 110 14.77 -5.24 15.56
N VAL A 111 14.07 -5.72 14.52
CA VAL A 111 13.88 -4.98 13.26
C VAL A 111 13.07 -3.71 13.48
N ILE A 112 11.99 -3.79 14.26
CA ILE A 112 11.12 -2.63 14.55
C ILE A 112 11.89 -1.62 15.40
N ASP A 113 12.49 -2.05 16.51
CA ASP A 113 13.19 -1.16 17.45
C ASP A 113 14.42 -0.51 16.82
N GLY A 114 15.14 -1.23 15.96
CA GLY A 114 16.31 -0.72 15.23
C GLY A 114 16.00 0.40 14.24
N ARG A 115 14.73 0.62 13.91
CA ARG A 115 14.26 1.64 12.95
C ARG A 115 13.49 2.78 13.62
N LEU A 116 13.22 2.68 14.92
CA LEU A 116 12.49 3.67 15.69
C LEU A 116 13.45 4.47 16.58
N ASP A 117 13.14 5.75 16.77
CA ASP A 117 13.87 6.59 17.72
C ASP A 117 13.40 6.28 19.15
N LYS A 118 14.36 5.98 20.02
CA LYS A 118 14.10 5.84 21.45
C LYS A 118 13.79 7.20 22.06
N ARG A 119 12.55 7.40 22.50
CA ARG A 119 12.07 8.65 23.11
C ARG A 119 12.36 8.70 24.60
N LYS A 120 11.99 7.63 25.30
CA LYS A 120 12.15 7.41 26.74
C LYS A 120 12.35 5.92 26.99
N LYS A 121 12.63 5.51 28.24
CA LYS A 121 12.74 4.09 28.58
C LYS A 121 11.44 3.36 28.20
N GLY A 122 11.55 2.40 27.27
CA GLY A 122 10.42 1.61 26.77
C GLY A 122 9.49 2.31 25.77
N VAL A 123 9.83 3.53 25.30
CA VAL A 123 9.00 4.27 24.34
C VAL A 123 9.79 4.53 23.08
N PHE A 124 9.31 3.96 21.97
CA PHE A 124 9.88 4.08 20.64
C PHE A 124 8.87 4.74 19.70
N GLY A 125 9.36 5.51 18.74
CA GLY A 125 8.49 6.11 17.74
C GLY A 125 9.27 6.59 16.52
N PRO A 126 8.58 6.87 15.40
CA PRO A 126 9.22 7.48 14.24
C PRO A 126 9.83 8.84 14.60
N PRO A 127 10.69 9.41 13.74
CA PRO A 127 11.21 10.76 13.92
C PRO A 127 10.12 11.80 14.19
N PRO A 128 10.40 12.88 14.94
CA PRO A 128 9.43 13.92 15.24
C PRO A 128 8.74 14.44 13.96
N GLY A 129 7.41 14.54 13.99
CA GLY A 129 6.63 14.98 12.84
C GLY A 129 6.43 13.95 11.73
N LYS A 130 6.91 12.71 11.91
CA LYS A 130 6.68 11.60 10.98
C LYS A 130 5.67 10.59 11.52
N LYS A 131 4.96 9.92 10.62
CA LYS A 131 4.09 8.75 10.85
C LYS A 131 4.72 7.54 10.18
N LEU A 132 4.89 6.45 10.91
CA LEU A 132 5.41 5.20 10.35
C LEU A 132 4.28 4.28 9.91
N VAL A 133 4.36 3.78 8.67
CA VAL A 133 3.54 2.69 8.15
C VAL A 133 4.43 1.46 8.03
N MET A 134 4.08 0.38 8.72
CA MET A 134 4.76 -0.90 8.61
C MET A 134 3.98 -1.81 7.66
N PHE A 135 4.66 -2.35 6.66
CA PHE A 135 4.13 -3.37 5.79
C PHE A 135 4.83 -4.70 6.07
N VAL A 136 4.02 -5.72 6.33
CA VAL A 136 4.46 -7.09 6.56
C VAL A 136 4.00 -7.94 5.39
N ASP A 137 4.96 -8.53 4.68
CA ASP A 137 4.68 -9.51 3.64
C ASP A 137 4.67 -10.93 4.22
N ASP A 138 3.93 -11.84 3.58
CA ASP A 138 3.88 -13.26 3.93
C ASP A 138 3.54 -13.57 5.40
N LEU A 139 2.48 -12.93 5.92
CA LEU A 139 2.02 -13.10 7.32
C LEU A 139 1.72 -14.54 7.75
N ASN A 140 1.43 -15.45 6.81
CA ASN A 140 1.09 -16.84 7.08
C ASN A 140 2.30 -17.78 7.18
N MET A 141 3.53 -17.28 7.01
CA MET A 141 4.75 -18.09 6.97
C MET A 141 5.37 -18.48 8.33
N PRO A 142 5.34 -17.66 9.41
CA PRO A 142 5.99 -18.04 10.66
C PRO A 142 5.41 -19.32 11.26
N GLN A 143 6.26 -20.30 11.54
CA GLN A 143 5.89 -21.46 12.36
C GLN A 143 6.04 -21.07 13.82
N VAL A 144 4.98 -21.31 14.61
CA VAL A 144 4.89 -21.00 16.05
C VAL A 144 6.10 -21.54 16.81
#